data_AF-A0A420MVW3-F1
#
_entry.id   AF-A0A420MVW3-F1
#
_cell.length_a   1.000
_cell.length_b   1.000
_cell.length_c   1.000
_cell.angle_alpha   90.00
_cell.angle_beta   90.00
_cell.angle_gamma   90.00
#
_symmetry.space_group_name_H-M   'P 1'
#
loop_
_entity.id
_entity.type
_entity.pdbx_description
1 polymer ?
#
loop_
_entity_poly.entity_id
_entity_poly.type
_entity_poly.pdbx_seq_one_letter_code
_entity_poly.pdbx_strand_id
1 'polypeptide(L)'
;MACPDVNITTRLREAIANWNTHLQGIKDPDDVFRQERARISDASKKRIEEFYLNTLRDNDNNNNNNNDDDDDDNVALLLRTLLSDGQQMKELEMEHEVTRTKKQELQDEVAKSVGRRIVADVIDILGLSAEQHL
;
A
#
# COMPACT_ATOMS: atom_id res chain seq x y z
N MET A 1 14.30 1.86 48.25
CA MET A 1 13.99 2.00 46.82
C MET A 1 15.10 1.30 46.05
N ALA A 2 14.86 0.10 45.53
CA ALA A 2 15.84 -0.59 44.71
C ALA A 2 15.85 0.08 43.33
N CYS A 3 17.00 0.64 42.93
CA CYS A 3 17.17 1.15 41.57
C CYS A 3 17.09 -0.02 40.59
N PRO A 4 16.38 0.11 39.45
CA PRO A 4 16.45 -0.90 38.39
C PRO A 4 17.90 -1.08 37.96
N ASP A 5 18.31 -2.31 37.69
CA ASP A 5 19.63 -2.59 37.15
C ASP A 5 19.81 -1.78 35.85
N VAL A 6 20.77 -0.86 35.86
CA VAL A 6 21.07 0.05 34.75
C VAL A 6 21.37 -0.73 33.47
N ASN A 7 21.85 -1.97 33.60
CA ASN A 7 22.10 -2.90 32.52
C ASN A 7 20.79 -3.36 31.84
N ILE A 8 19.82 -3.85 32.63
CA ILE A 8 18.52 -4.31 32.13
C ILE A 8 17.78 -3.18 31.42
N THR A 9 17.79 -1.98 32.02
CA THR A 9 17.09 -0.81 31.46
C THR A 9 17.67 -0.39 30.12
N THR A 10 18.99 -0.52 29.93
CA THR A 10 19.66 -0.19 28.66
C THR A 10 19.37 -1.25 27.59
N ARG A 11 19.47 -2.54 27.93
CA ARG A 11 19.17 -3.65 27.01
C ARG A 11 17.71 -3.63 26.54
N LEU A 12 16.76 -3.32 27.43
CA LEU A 12 15.35 -3.14 27.05
C LEU A 12 15.16 -2.00 26.06
N ARG A 13 15.83 -0.86 26.27
CA ARG A 13 15.71 0.30 25.37
C ARG A 13 16.21 -0.03 23.96
N GLU A 14 17.34 -0.72 23.85
CA GLU A 14 17.89 -1.17 22.57
C GLU A 14 16.98 -2.20 21.89
N ALA A 15 16.46 -3.17 22.65
CA ALA A 15 15.54 -4.17 22.15
C ALA A 15 14.23 -3.57 21.63
N ILE A 16 13.66 -2.59 22.35
CA ILE A 16 12.45 -1.87 21.90
C ILE A 16 12.68 -1.19 20.55
N ALA A 17 13.83 -0.54 20.34
CA ALA A 17 14.15 0.09 19.05
C ALA A 17 14.26 -0.95 17.92
N ASN A 18 14.85 -2.10 18.22
CA ASN A 18 14.95 -3.21 17.27
C ASN A 18 13.57 -3.84 16.96
N TRP A 19 12.74 -4.08 17.96
CA TRP A 19 11.38 -4.59 17.79
C TRP A 19 10.52 -3.64 16.97
N ASN A 20 10.62 -2.33 17.20
CA ASN A 20 9.90 -1.34 16.42
C ASN A 20 10.28 -1.41 14.93
N THR A 21 11.56 -1.62 14.63
CA THR A 21 12.03 -1.82 13.24
C THR A 21 11.43 -3.09 12.63
N HIS A 22 11.35 -4.19 13.38
CA HIS A 22 10.73 -5.43 12.90
C HIS A 22 9.22 -5.31 12.71
N LEU A 23 8.52 -4.61 13.61
CA LEU A 23 7.08 -4.38 13.52
C LEU A 23 6.74 -3.48 12.33
N GLN A 24 7.56 -2.48 12.01
CA GLN A 24 7.43 -1.67 10.79
C GLN A 24 7.60 -2.47 9.50
N GLY A 25 8.23 -3.65 9.57
CA GLY A 25 8.35 -4.58 8.43
C GLY A 25 7.08 -5.37 8.13
N ILE A 26 6.12 -5.42 9.05
CA ILE A 26 4.82 -6.05 8.84
C ILE A 26 3.98 -5.08 8.00
N LYS A 27 3.56 -5.53 6.82
CA LYS A 27 2.81 -4.70 5.87
C LYS A 27 1.33 -5.06 5.88
N ASP A 28 0.48 -4.08 5.61
CA ASP A 28 -0.91 -4.39 5.28
C ASP A 28 -0.91 -5.15 3.93
N PRO A 29 -1.47 -6.36 3.88
CA PRO A 29 -1.47 -7.19 2.67
C PRO A 29 -2.26 -6.55 1.51
N ASP A 30 -3.15 -5.60 1.82
CA ASP A 30 -4.00 -4.91 0.85
C ASP A 30 -3.42 -3.54 0.43
N ASP A 31 -2.32 -3.05 1.01
CA ASP A 31 -1.74 -1.73 0.71
C ASP A 31 -1.39 -1.56 -0.77
N VAL A 32 -0.68 -2.54 -1.35
CA VAL A 32 -0.24 -2.50 -2.75
C VAL A 32 -1.45 -2.47 -3.70
N PHE A 33 -2.47 -3.27 -3.38
CA PHE A 33 -3.71 -3.30 -4.16
C PHE A 33 -4.43 -1.95 -4.10
N ARG A 34 -4.58 -1.37 -2.90
CA ARG A 34 -5.18 -0.03 -2.75
C ARG A 34 -4.41 1.05 -3.51
N GLN A 35 -3.07 0.98 -3.48
CA GLN A 35 -2.21 1.93 -4.19
C GLN A 35 -2.39 1.84 -5.71
N GLU A 36 -2.35 0.64 -6.29
CA GLU A 36 -2.52 0.47 -7.74
C GLU A 36 -3.93 0.84 -8.20
N ARG A 37 -4.96 0.48 -7.41
CA ARG A 37 -6.35 0.89 -7.70
C ARG A 37 -6.52 2.41 -7.67
N ALA A 38 -5.91 3.08 -6.68
CA ALA A 38 -5.91 4.54 -6.61
C ALA A 38 -5.19 5.15 -7.81
N ARG A 39 -4.04 4.59 -8.21
CA ARG A 39 -3.27 5.05 -9.37
C ARG A 39 -4.07 5.01 -10.67
N ILE A 40 -4.78 3.91 -10.94
CA ILE A 40 -5.64 3.79 -12.12
C ILE A 40 -6.77 4.82 -12.05
N SER A 41 -7.46 4.90 -10.90
CA SER A 41 -8.55 5.87 -10.70
C SER A 41 -8.10 7.32 -10.92
N ASP A 42 -6.96 7.71 -10.35
CA ASP A 42 -6.42 9.06 -10.46
C ASP A 42 -6.01 9.37 -11.91
N ALA A 43 -5.44 8.40 -12.62
CA ALA A 43 -5.10 8.54 -14.03
C ALA A 43 -6.35 8.71 -14.90
N SER A 44 -7.41 7.93 -14.67
CA SER A 44 -8.70 8.08 -15.36
C SER A 44 -9.32 9.45 -15.09
N LYS A 45 -9.34 9.88 -13.82
CA LYS A 45 -9.86 11.19 -13.43
C LYS A 45 -9.09 12.32 -14.12
N LYS A 46 -7.76 12.25 -14.11
CA LYS A 46 -6.90 13.23 -14.77
C LYS A 46 -7.19 13.33 -16.28
N ARG A 47 -7.36 12.20 -16.97
CA ARG A 47 -7.72 12.18 -18.40
C ARG A 47 -9.08 12.84 -18.68
N ILE A 48 -10.07 12.62 -17.82
CA ILE A 48 -11.39 13.25 -17.93
C ILE A 48 -11.26 14.77 -17.72
N GLU A 49 -10.51 15.20 -16.71
CA GLU A 49 -10.26 16.62 -16.45
C GLU A 49 -9.54 17.30 -17.61
N GLU A 50 -8.49 16.67 -18.16
CA GLU A 50 -7.75 17.18 -19.32
C GLU A 50 -8.64 17.28 -20.56
N PHE A 51 -9.49 16.28 -20.81
CA PHE A 51 -10.44 16.31 -21.93
C PHE A 51 -11.44 17.46 -21.79
N TYR A 52 -11.98 17.68 -20.58
CA TYR A 52 -12.91 18.77 -20.32
C TYR A 52 -12.27 20.14 -20.50
N LEU A 53 -11.02 20.32 -20.03
CA LEU A 53 -10.30 21.58 -20.18
C LEU A 53 -9.94 21.88 -21.64
N ASN A 54 -9.56 20.87 -22.42
CA ASN A 54 -9.27 21.04 -23.84
C ASN A 54 -10.52 21.40 -24.63
N THR A 55 -11.64 20.71 -24.40
CA THR A 55 -12.92 21.03 -25.05
C THR A 55 -13.41 22.44 -24.72
N LEU A 56 -13.28 22.90 -23.46
CA LEU A 56 -13.59 24.29 -23.11
C LEU A 56 -12.69 25.30 -23.86
N ARG A 57 -11.38 25.05 -23.89
CA ARG A 57 -10.40 25.94 -24.54
C ARG A 57 -10.61 26.02 -26.05
N ASP A 58 -10.95 24.90 -26.68
CA ASP A 58 -11.16 24.84 -28.12
C ASP A 58 -12.48 25.55 -28.49
N ASN A 59 -13.51 25.45 -27.64
CA ASN A 59 -14.76 26.20 -27.80
C ASN A 59 -14.58 27.74 -27.67
N ASP A 60 -13.71 28.19 -26.75
CA ASP A 60 -13.39 29.62 -26.60
C ASP A 60 -12.57 30.19 -27.79
N ASN A 61 -11.79 29.34 -28.47
CA ASN A 61 -10.94 29.75 -29.60
C ASN A 61 -11.59 29.56 -30.98
N ASN A 62 -12.64 28.75 -31.08
CA ASN A 62 -13.22 28.34 -32.37
C ASN A 62 -14.52 29.08 -32.69
N ASN A 63 -14.45 30.41 -32.82
CA ASN A 63 -15.55 31.21 -33.39
C ASN A 63 -15.49 31.28 -34.93
N ASN A 64 -14.68 30.44 -35.59
CA ASN A 64 -14.51 30.48 -37.04
C ASN A 64 -13.85 29.21 -37.63
N ASN A 65 -14.48 28.03 -37.53
CA ASN A 65 -14.51 27.02 -38.61
C ASN A 65 -15.25 25.74 -38.18
N ASN A 66 -16.19 25.32 -39.04
CA ASN A 66 -16.90 24.05 -38.98
C ASN A 66 -15.94 22.90 -39.31
N ASN A 67 -15.44 22.19 -38.32
CA ASN A 67 -14.85 20.86 -38.49
C ASN A 67 -15.33 19.99 -37.32
N ASP A 68 -16.54 19.43 -37.47
CA ASP A 68 -17.17 18.56 -36.45
C ASP A 68 -16.47 17.19 -36.33
N ASP A 69 -15.59 16.81 -37.27
CA ASP A 69 -14.99 15.47 -37.35
C ASP A 69 -13.87 15.22 -36.30
N ASP A 70 -13.16 16.24 -35.83
CA ASP A 70 -12.01 16.06 -34.91
C ASP A 70 -12.44 15.80 -33.44
N ASP A 71 -13.63 16.27 -33.05
CA ASP A 71 -14.15 16.12 -31.68
C ASP A 71 -14.66 14.69 -31.42
N ASP A 72 -15.26 14.06 -32.42
CA ASP A 72 -15.74 12.67 -32.32
C ASP A 72 -14.59 11.68 -32.13
N ASP A 73 -13.45 11.91 -32.79
CA ASP A 73 -12.24 11.09 -32.63
C ASP A 73 -11.63 11.22 -31.22
N ASN A 74 -11.63 12.42 -30.66
CA ASN A 74 -11.13 12.68 -29.30
C ASN A 74 -12.05 12.04 -28.22
N VAL A 75 -13.37 12.11 -28.42
CA VAL A 75 -14.35 11.44 -27.56
C VAL A 75 -14.17 9.92 -27.63
N ALA A 76 -14.04 9.37 -28.85
CA ALA A 76 -13.83 7.94 -29.05
C ALA A 76 -12.53 7.45 -28.40
N LEU A 77 -11.45 8.23 -28.50
CA LEU A 77 -10.18 7.93 -27.85
C LEU A 77 -10.31 7.92 -26.33
N LEU A 78 -10.92 8.96 -25.72
CA LEU A 78 -11.14 9.00 -24.27
C LEU A 78 -11.95 7.79 -23.80
N LEU A 79 -13.06 7.48 -24.48
CA LEU A 79 -13.91 6.34 -24.12
C LEU A 79 -13.13 5.03 -24.18
N ARG A 80 -12.34 4.82 -25.24
CA ARG A 80 -11.50 3.62 -25.38
C ARG A 80 -10.49 3.50 -24.24
N THR A 81 -9.85 4.61 -23.85
CA THR A 81 -8.90 4.61 -22.74
C THR A 81 -9.58 4.32 -21.40
N LEU A 82 -10.74 4.92 -21.12
CA LEU A 82 -11.49 4.68 -19.88
C LEU A 82 -12.00 3.23 -19.78
N LEU A 83 -12.43 2.64 -20.91
CA LEU A 83 -12.79 1.23 -20.95
C LEU A 83 -11.59 0.32 -20.65
N SER A 84 -10.41 0.66 -21.18
CA SER A 84 -9.18 -0.07 -20.87
C SER A 84 -8.81 0.05 -19.39
N ASP A 85 -8.94 1.23 -18.79
CA ASP A 85 -8.71 1.43 -17.35
C ASP A 85 -9.67 0.58 -16.51
N GLY A 86 -10.96 0.57 -16.86
CA GLY A 86 -11.97 -0.23 -16.19
C GLY A 86 -11.66 -1.73 -16.29
N GLN A 87 -11.17 -2.19 -17.44
CA GLN A 87 -10.73 -3.57 -17.60
C GLN A 87 -9.51 -3.88 -16.74
N GLN A 88 -8.50 -3.01 -16.71
CA GLN A 88 -7.33 -3.17 -15.83
C GLN A 88 -7.72 -3.23 -14.35
N MET A 89 -8.67 -2.37 -13.92
CA MET A 89 -9.17 -2.37 -12.54
C MET A 89 -9.86 -3.68 -12.19
N LYS A 90 -10.66 -4.24 -13.11
CA LYS A 90 -11.31 -5.54 -12.94
C LYS A 90 -10.30 -6.69 -12.85
N GLU A 91 -9.29 -6.69 -13.69
CA GLU A 91 -8.22 -7.70 -13.66
C GLU A 91 -7.43 -7.62 -12.35
N LEU A 92 -7.10 -6.41 -11.90
CA LEU A 92 -6.43 -6.16 -10.62
C LEU A 92 -7.26 -6.64 -9.43
N GLU A 93 -8.57 -6.38 -9.41
CA GLU A 93 -9.50 -6.86 -8.37
C GLU A 93 -9.56 -8.39 -8.32
N MET A 94 -9.60 -9.05 -9.50
CA MET A 94 -9.62 -10.50 -9.58
C MET A 94 -8.32 -11.13 -9.08
N GLU A 95 -7.16 -10.58 -9.48
CA GLU A 95 -5.87 -11.05 -9.01
C GLU A 95 -5.71 -10.83 -7.49
N HIS A 96 -6.19 -9.70 -6.97
CA HIS A 96 -6.19 -9.43 -5.54
C HIS A 96 -6.98 -10.47 -4.79
N GLU A 97 -8.22 -10.76 -5.19
CA GLU A 97 -9.07 -11.77 -4.55
C GLU A 97 -8.41 -13.15 -4.55
N VAL A 98 -7.82 -13.58 -5.67
CA VAL A 98 -7.14 -14.88 -5.79
C VAL A 98 -5.90 -14.96 -4.88
N THR A 99 -5.18 -13.85 -4.71
CA THR A 99 -3.89 -13.82 -3.99
C THR A 99 -4.01 -13.38 -2.53
N ARG A 100 -5.16 -12.84 -2.11
CA ARG A 100 -5.35 -12.19 -0.81
C ARG A 100 -5.04 -13.11 0.36
N THR A 101 -5.64 -14.29 0.38
CA THR A 101 -5.45 -15.26 1.47
C THR A 101 -3.98 -15.62 1.63
N LYS A 102 -3.28 -15.88 0.51
CA LYS A 102 -1.85 -16.20 0.55
C LYS A 102 -1.00 -15.02 1.03
N LYS A 103 -1.34 -13.78 0.66
CA LYS A 103 -0.65 -12.57 1.16
C LYS A 103 -0.87 -12.40 2.66
N GLN A 104 -2.10 -12.63 3.14
CA GLN A 104 -2.43 -12.59 4.57
C GLN A 104 -1.65 -13.65 5.34
N GLU A 105 -1.64 -14.90 4.88
CA GLU A 105 -0.89 -15.99 5.51
C GLU A 105 0.60 -15.67 5.65
N LEU A 106 1.22 -15.10 4.62
CA LEU A 106 2.61 -14.69 4.67
C LEU A 106 2.85 -13.57 5.69
N GLN A 107 1.96 -12.58 5.77
CA GLN A 107 2.07 -11.51 6.77
C GLN A 107 1.84 -12.05 8.19
N ASP A 108 0.93 -13.00 8.38
CA ASP A 108 0.68 -13.64 9.66
C ASP A 108 1.88 -14.44 10.16
N GLU A 109 2.56 -15.16 9.26
CA GLU A 109 3.80 -15.89 9.60
C GLU A 109 4.95 -14.94 9.95
N VAL A 110 5.08 -13.81 9.25
CA VAL A 110 6.04 -12.76 9.61
C VAL A 110 5.71 -12.18 10.98
N ALA A 111 4.44 -11.85 11.25
CA ALA A 111 4.00 -11.31 12.53
C ALA A 111 4.27 -12.29 13.69
N LYS A 112 3.98 -13.59 13.49
CA LYS A 112 4.31 -14.65 14.45
C LYS A 112 5.80 -14.74 14.72
N SER A 113 6.63 -14.68 13.67
CA SER A 113 8.09 -14.72 13.80
C SER A 113 8.62 -13.54 14.61
N VAL A 114 8.15 -12.32 14.33
CA VAL A 114 8.48 -11.11 15.11
C VAL A 114 8.06 -11.27 16.57
N GLY A 115 6.85 -11.76 16.83
CA GLY A 115 6.36 -12.01 18.19
C GLY A 115 7.24 -13.01 18.96
N ARG A 116 7.64 -14.11 18.32
CA ARG A 116 8.57 -15.10 18.93
C ARG A 116 9.91 -14.47 19.29
N ARG A 117 10.45 -13.61 18.43
CA ARG A 117 11.72 -12.92 18.68
C ARG A 117 11.61 -11.97 19.87
N ILE A 118 10.55 -11.18 19.94
CA ILE A 118 10.30 -10.26 21.07
C ILE A 118 10.26 -11.04 22.39
N VAL A 119 9.53 -12.15 22.44
CA VAL A 119 9.44 -12.98 23.66
C VAL A 119 10.80 -13.56 24.04
N ALA A 120 11.57 -14.06 23.06
CA ALA A 120 12.91 -14.59 23.32
C ALA A 120 13.86 -13.52 23.86
N ASP A 121 13.85 -12.33 23.27
CA ASP A 121 14.66 -11.18 23.71
C ASP A 121 14.26 -10.77 25.15
N VAL A 122 12.96 -10.73 25.48
CA VAL A 122 12.50 -10.42 26.84
C VAL A 122 12.99 -11.46 27.85
N ILE A 123 12.89 -12.76 27.52
CA ILE A 123 13.37 -13.84 28.39
C ILE A 123 14.87 -13.69 28.66
N ASP A 124 15.67 -13.42 27.62
CA ASP A 124 17.12 -13.24 27.73
C ASP A 124 17.48 -11.99 28.55
N ILE A 125 16.83 -10.85 28.28
CA ILE A 125 17.10 -9.58 28.98
C ILE A 125 16.75 -9.67 30.47
N LEU A 126 15.65 -10.35 30.80
CA LEU A 126 15.21 -10.55 32.18
C LEU A 126 15.96 -11.70 32.88
N GLY A 127 16.87 -12.41 32.19
CA GLY A 127 17.61 -13.53 32.77
C GLY A 127 16.72 -14.72 33.13
N LEU A 128 15.52 -14.81 32.54
CA LEU A 128 14.55 -15.89 32.79
C LEU A 128 14.98 -17.22 32.13
N SER A 129 16.06 -17.20 31.35
CA SER A 129 16.62 -18.39 30.70
C SER A 129 17.32 -19.37 31.66
N ALA A 130 17.47 -19.04 32.95
CA ALA A 130 18.28 -19.81 33.92
C ALA A 130 17.53 -20.84 34.79
N GLU A 131 16.22 -21.07 34.61
CA GLU A 131 15.46 -22.04 35.42
C GLU A 131 14.77 -23.15 34.60
N GLN A 132 15.42 -23.66 33.55
CA GLN A 132 15.02 -24.91 32.87
C GLN A 132 15.98 -26.08 33.13
N HIS A 133 16.73 -26.03 34.23
CA HIS A 133 17.54 -27.15 34.68
C HIS A 133 17.35 -27.36 36.18
N LEU A 134 16.32 -28.15 36.54
CA LEU A 134 16.23 -28.95 37.77
C LEU A 134 15.18 -30.06 37.57
#